data_AF-B5IQ40-F1
#
_entry.id   AF-B5IQ40-F1
#
_cell.length_a   1.000
_cell.length_b   1.000
_cell.length_c   1.000
_cell.angle_alpha   90.00
_cell.angle_beta   90.00
_cell.angle_gamma   90.00
#
_symmetry.space_group_name_H-M   'P 1'
#
loop_
_entity.id
_entity.type
_entity.pdbx_description
1 polymer ?
#
loop_
_entity_poly.entity_id
_entity_poly.type
_entity_poly.pdbx_seq_one_letter_code
_entity_poly.pdbx_strand_id
1 'polypeptide(L)'
;MASPLLTRLLVATVVLAPAASTAQVLKGPPADPGLRFSTPAPPGVATPPSLDTRLGTLRFDGGVPDAASTNKLLDNLDFQRAVQAYLLALPPGNQLANRTVPIWEQLVDSRTVELTAK
;
A
#
# COMPACT_ATOMS: atom_id res chain seq x y z
N MET A 1 -57.86 29.79 -19.23
CA MET A 1 -57.01 30.04 -18.05
C MET A 1 -56.85 28.73 -17.28
N ALA A 2 -55.70 28.05 -17.44
CA ALA A 2 -55.06 27.14 -16.47
C ALA A 2 -53.82 26.46 -17.11
N SER A 3 -52.68 27.15 -17.02
CA SER A 3 -51.28 26.69 -16.95
C SER A 3 -50.67 25.66 -17.95
N PRO A 4 -49.63 26.03 -18.72
CA PRO A 4 -48.83 25.14 -19.58
C PRO A 4 -47.61 24.48 -18.88
N LEU A 5 -47.69 24.26 -17.56
CA LEU A 5 -46.55 23.81 -16.74
C LEU A 5 -46.37 22.28 -16.66
N LEU A 6 -47.26 21.48 -17.25
CA LEU A 6 -47.20 20.01 -17.16
C LEU A 6 -46.42 19.32 -18.32
N THR A 7 -46.01 20.04 -19.36
CA THR A 7 -45.47 19.44 -20.59
C THR A 7 -43.93 19.48 -20.67
N ARG A 8 -43.22 19.83 -19.58
CA ARG A 8 -41.76 20.06 -19.59
C ARG A 8 -40.94 19.25 -18.58
N LEU A 9 -41.40 18.07 -18.15
CA LEU A 9 -40.58 17.14 -17.38
C LEU A 9 -40.38 15.80 -18.12
N LEU A 10 -39.92 15.90 -19.37
CA LEU A 10 -39.26 14.81 -20.06
C LEU A 10 -37.76 14.91 -19.72
N VAL A 11 -37.10 13.76 -19.53
CA VAL A 11 -35.64 13.57 -19.39
C VAL A 11 -35.09 13.68 -17.96
N ALA A 12 -35.07 12.53 -17.25
CA ALA A 12 -33.92 12.06 -16.46
C ALA A 12 -34.25 10.73 -15.74
N THR A 13 -34.81 9.75 -16.45
CA THR A 13 -34.71 8.36 -15.99
C THR A 13 -33.33 7.85 -16.40
N VAL A 14 -32.38 7.91 -15.47
CA VAL A 14 -31.15 7.10 -15.54
C VAL A 14 -31.61 5.64 -15.51
N VAL A 15 -31.83 5.07 -16.69
CA VAL A 15 -31.90 3.63 -16.87
C VAL A 15 -30.50 3.15 -16.56
N LEU A 16 -30.32 2.70 -15.31
CA LEU A 16 -29.23 1.81 -14.92
C LEU A 16 -29.46 0.50 -15.68
N ALA A 17 -29.07 0.49 -16.96
CA ALA A 17 -28.96 -0.73 -17.72
C ALA A 17 -27.99 -1.62 -16.94
N PRO A 18 -28.35 -2.88 -16.62
CA PRO A 18 -27.38 -3.80 -16.07
C PRO A 18 -26.29 -3.88 -17.14
N ALA A 19 -25.10 -3.38 -16.82
CA ALA A 19 -23.91 -3.71 -17.58
C ALA A 19 -23.79 -5.23 -17.43
N ALA A 20 -24.38 -5.96 -18.39
CA ALA A 20 -24.12 -7.37 -18.56
C ALA A 20 -22.60 -7.46 -18.57
N SER A 21 -22.06 -8.10 -17.53
CA SER A 21 -20.63 -8.34 -17.40
C SER A 21 -20.25 -9.17 -18.61
N THR A 22 -19.82 -8.50 -19.67
CA THR A 22 -19.29 -9.17 -20.85
C THR A 22 -17.99 -9.78 -20.34
N ALA A 23 -18.04 -11.07 -20.02
CA ALA A 23 -16.87 -11.85 -19.72
C ALA A 23 -15.88 -11.62 -20.86
N GLN A 24 -14.81 -10.88 -20.56
CA GLN A 24 -13.81 -10.55 -21.56
C GLN A 24 -13.15 -11.86 -22.00
N VAL A 25 -13.16 -12.13 -23.30
CA VAL A 25 -12.47 -13.30 -23.85
C VAL A 25 -10.99 -13.14 -23.55
N LEU A 26 -10.46 -14.05 -22.72
CA LEU A 26 -9.09 -14.02 -22.25
C LEU A 26 -8.15 -14.38 -23.42
N LYS A 27 -7.22 -13.49 -23.75
CA LYS A 27 -6.29 -13.63 -24.88
C LYS A 27 -4.83 -13.91 -24.47
N GLY A 28 -4.56 -14.14 -23.19
CA GLY A 28 -3.19 -14.44 -22.73
C GLY A 28 -2.79 -15.91 -22.95
N PRO A 29 -1.59 -16.31 -22.50
CA PRO A 29 -1.19 -17.71 -22.44
C PRO A 29 -2.09 -18.50 -21.46
N PRO A 30 -2.36 -19.80 -21.70
CA PRO A 30 -2.96 -20.69 -20.72
C PRO A 30 -2.19 -20.62 -19.40
N ALA A 31 -2.90 -20.62 -18.27
CA ALA A 31 -2.27 -20.65 -16.94
C ALA A 31 -1.33 -21.87 -16.76
N ASP A 32 -1.61 -22.97 -17.46
CA ASP A 32 -0.78 -24.17 -17.56
C ASP A 32 -1.05 -24.88 -18.91
N PRO A 33 -0.05 -24.99 -19.81
CA PRO A 33 -0.18 -25.67 -21.10
C PRO A 33 -0.52 -27.18 -21.01
N GLY A 34 -0.30 -27.82 -19.86
CA GLY A 34 -0.54 -29.25 -19.64
C GLY A 34 -1.95 -29.63 -19.20
N LEU A 35 -2.80 -28.65 -18.85
CA LEU A 35 -4.14 -28.87 -18.29
C LEU A 35 -5.24 -28.66 -19.34
N ARG A 36 -6.14 -29.66 -19.49
CA ARG A 36 -7.25 -29.65 -20.46
C ARG A 36 -8.24 -28.48 -20.30
N PHE A 37 -8.38 -27.94 -19.08
CA PHE A 37 -9.31 -26.85 -18.75
C PHE A 37 -8.57 -25.60 -18.25
N SER A 38 -7.35 -25.37 -18.72
CA SER A 38 -6.61 -24.16 -18.39
C SER A 38 -7.23 -22.95 -19.10
N THR A 39 -7.70 -21.98 -18.33
CA THR A 39 -8.15 -20.69 -18.88
C THR A 39 -6.93 -19.81 -19.14
N PRO A 40 -6.90 -19.07 -20.26
CA PRO A 40 -5.84 -18.12 -20.50
C PRO A 40 -5.92 -16.97 -19.49
N ALA A 41 -4.80 -16.52 -18.92
CA ALA A 41 -4.84 -15.36 -18.03
C ALA A 41 -5.12 -14.08 -18.84
N PRO A 42 -5.84 -13.07 -18.30
CA PRO A 42 -5.91 -11.77 -18.94
C PRO A 42 -4.49 -11.18 -19.09
N PRO A 43 -4.16 -10.52 -20.22
CA PRO A 43 -2.89 -9.83 -20.38
C PRO A 43 -2.70 -8.80 -19.26
N GLY A 44 -1.57 -8.88 -18.53
CA GLY A 44 -1.25 -8.02 -17.39
C GLY A 44 -1.72 -8.52 -16.02
N VAL A 45 -2.49 -9.61 -15.96
CA VAL A 45 -2.89 -10.23 -14.68
C VAL A 45 -1.86 -11.25 -14.19
N ALA A 46 -1.18 -11.93 -15.09
CA ALA A 46 -0.05 -12.78 -14.74
C ALA A 46 1.14 -11.92 -14.32
N THR A 47 1.64 -12.14 -13.11
CA THR A 47 2.89 -11.53 -12.66
C THR A 47 4.03 -11.95 -13.60
N PRO A 48 4.82 -11.01 -14.14
CA PRO A 48 5.95 -11.36 -14.98
C PRO A 48 6.96 -12.19 -14.17
N PRO A 49 7.67 -13.14 -14.81
CA PRO A 49 8.59 -14.06 -14.13
C PRO A 49 9.80 -13.33 -13.51
N SER A 50 10.06 -12.10 -13.94
CA SER A 50 11.08 -11.25 -13.33
C SER A 50 10.76 -9.78 -13.41
N LEU A 51 11.09 -9.06 -12.36
CA LEU A 51 11.01 -7.62 -12.29
C LEU A 51 12.37 -7.06 -11.92
N ASP A 52 12.84 -6.08 -12.68
CA ASP A 52 14.03 -5.32 -12.30
C ASP A 52 13.61 -4.13 -11.44
N THR A 53 14.16 -4.06 -10.22
CA THR A 53 13.76 -3.08 -9.21
C THR A 53 14.97 -2.45 -8.56
N ARG A 54 14.76 -1.39 -7.76
CA ARG A 54 15.83 -0.76 -6.96
C ARG A 54 16.42 -1.70 -5.89
N LEU A 55 15.71 -2.77 -5.53
CA LEU A 55 16.18 -3.81 -4.61
C LEU A 55 16.96 -4.91 -5.36
N GLY A 56 17.23 -4.67 -6.65
CA GLY A 56 17.73 -5.65 -7.59
C GLY A 56 16.60 -6.41 -8.26
N THR A 57 17.00 -7.42 -9.03
CA THR A 57 16.08 -8.28 -9.76
C THR A 57 15.32 -9.21 -8.82
N LEU A 58 14.00 -9.21 -8.94
CA LEU A 58 13.06 -10.12 -8.27
C LEU A 58 12.58 -11.19 -9.26
N ARG A 59 12.41 -12.42 -8.78
CA ARG A 59 12.01 -13.59 -9.58
C ARG A 59 10.75 -14.21 -9.00
N PHE A 60 9.81 -14.53 -9.88
CA PHE A 60 8.49 -15.02 -9.51
C PHE A 60 8.14 -16.26 -10.32
N ASP A 61 7.56 -17.25 -9.64
CA ASP A 61 6.95 -18.43 -10.25
C ASP A 61 5.46 -18.43 -9.91
N GLY A 62 4.60 -18.28 -10.93
CA GLY A 62 3.15 -18.18 -10.73
C GLY A 62 2.68 -17.03 -9.80
N GLY A 63 3.51 -15.99 -9.62
CA GLY A 63 3.25 -14.88 -8.70
C GLY A 63 3.85 -15.07 -7.29
N VAL A 64 4.42 -16.23 -6.99
CA VAL A 64 5.14 -16.48 -5.73
C VAL A 64 6.61 -16.11 -5.91
N PRO A 65 7.18 -15.25 -5.06
CA PRO A 65 8.60 -14.94 -5.12
C PRO A 65 9.46 -16.15 -4.69
N ASP A 66 10.64 -16.29 -5.29
CA ASP A 66 11.64 -17.24 -4.80
C ASP A 66 12.18 -16.83 -3.41
N ALA A 67 12.92 -17.72 -2.74
CA ALA A 67 13.42 -17.46 -1.39
C ALA A 67 14.34 -16.22 -1.33
N ALA A 68 15.17 -16.01 -2.36
CA ALA A 68 16.06 -14.86 -2.44
C ALA A 68 15.28 -13.54 -2.60
N SER A 69 14.26 -13.50 -3.45
CA SER A 69 13.40 -12.33 -3.62
C SER A 69 12.56 -12.08 -2.37
N THR A 70 12.08 -13.14 -1.72
CA THR A 70 11.33 -13.04 -0.46
C THR A 70 12.16 -12.37 0.62
N ASN A 71 13.40 -12.81 0.82
CA ASN A 71 14.30 -12.20 1.80
C ASN A 71 14.56 -10.71 1.51
N LYS A 72 14.81 -10.36 0.24
CA LYS A 72 15.00 -8.94 -0.15
C LYS A 72 13.76 -8.08 0.11
N LEU A 73 12.57 -8.63 -0.17
CA LEU A 73 11.31 -7.93 0.04
C LEU A 73 11.06 -7.71 1.54
N LEU A 74 11.29 -8.72 2.37
CA LEU A 74 11.12 -8.63 3.81
C LEU A 74 12.14 -7.68 4.46
N ASP A 75 13.41 -7.74 4.04
CA ASP A 75 14.44 -6.82 4.52
C ASP A 75 14.10 -5.36 4.22
N ASN A 76 13.61 -5.07 3.01
CA ASN A 76 13.18 -3.71 2.69
C ASN A 76 11.93 -3.27 3.47
N LEU A 77 10.98 -4.18 3.66
CA LEU A 77 9.78 -3.91 4.45
C LEU A 77 10.14 -3.59 5.91
N ASP A 78 11.06 -4.35 6.48
CA ASP A 78 11.54 -4.13 7.85
C ASP A 78 12.35 -2.84 7.95
N PHE A 79 13.16 -2.50 6.94
CA PHE A 79 13.82 -1.19 6.87
C PHE A 79 12.82 -0.03 6.89
N GLN A 80 11.77 -0.09 6.06
CA GLN A 80 10.75 0.97 6.01
C GLN A 80 10.00 1.10 7.34
N ARG A 81 9.66 -0.04 7.97
CA ARG A 81 9.01 -0.06 9.28
C ARG A 81 9.93 0.45 10.38
N ALA A 82 11.21 0.11 10.35
CA ALA A 82 12.19 0.59 11.31
C ALA A 82 12.38 2.10 11.24
N VAL A 83 12.43 2.69 10.03
CA VAL A 83 12.49 4.14 9.86
C VAL A 83 11.25 4.83 10.43
N GLN A 84 10.06 4.28 10.18
CA GLN A 84 8.82 4.83 10.77
C GLN A 84 8.81 4.71 12.30
N ALA A 85 9.25 3.57 12.83
CA ALA A 85 9.35 3.35 14.27
C ALA A 85 10.35 4.32 14.93
N TYR A 86 11.49 4.58 14.28
CA TYR A 86 12.48 5.54 14.77
C TYR A 86 11.89 6.96 14.87
N LEU A 87 11.18 7.41 13.83
CA LEU A 87 10.54 8.73 13.83
C LEU A 87 9.44 8.84 14.89
N LEU A 88 8.65 7.78 15.09
CA LEU A 88 7.65 7.72 16.14
C LEU A 88 8.27 7.71 17.54
N ALA A 89 9.46 7.11 17.68
CA ALA A 89 10.16 6.97 18.94
C ALA A 89 10.92 8.24 19.38
N LEU A 90 10.96 9.31 18.58
CA LEU A 90 11.69 10.54 18.95
C LEU A 90 11.18 11.17 20.27
N PRO A 91 9.89 11.49 20.45
CA PRO A 91 9.40 12.02 21.72
C PRO A 91 9.53 11.06 22.92
N PRO A 92 9.07 9.79 22.86
CA PRO A 92 9.18 8.90 24.01
C PRO A 92 10.63 8.51 24.31
N GLY A 93 11.51 8.48 23.30
CA GLY A 93 12.95 8.30 23.49
C GLY A 93 13.57 9.44 24.30
N ASN A 94 13.18 10.69 24.05
CA ASN A 94 13.59 11.83 24.86
C ASN A 94 13.09 11.73 26.31
N GLN A 95 11.84 11.29 26.52
CA GLN A 95 11.31 11.11 27.88
C GLN A 95 11.97 9.97 28.63
N LEU A 96 12.34 8.88 27.94
CA LEU A 96 13.09 7.79 28.54
C LEU A 96 14.49 8.25 28.97
N ALA A 97 15.15 9.07 28.15
CA ALA A 97 16.44 9.68 28.51
C ALA A 97 16.28 10.66 29.67
N ASN A 98 15.22 11.49 29.66
CA ASN A 98 14.91 12.45 30.71
C ASN A 98 14.09 11.87 31.87
N ARG A 99 14.48 10.70 32.38
CA ARG A 99 13.79 10.08 33.52
C ARG A 99 14.10 10.79 34.85
N THR A 100 15.18 11.55 34.91
CA THR A 100 15.75 12.10 36.16
C THR A 100 15.37 13.54 36.45
N VAL A 101 14.90 14.32 35.48
CA VAL A 101 14.58 15.75 35.67
C VAL A 101 13.08 16.03 35.45
N PRO A 102 12.19 15.56 36.35
CA PRO A 102 10.76 15.92 36.32
C PRO A 102 10.47 17.30 36.93
N ILE A 103 11.36 17.82 37.79
CA ILE A 103 11.22 19.12 38.48
C ILE A 103 12.49 19.95 38.24
N TRP A 104 12.34 21.07 37.54
CA TRP A 104 13.46 21.83 37.00
C TRP A 104 14.20 22.62 38.08
N GLU A 105 13.49 23.09 39.11
CA GLU A 105 14.06 23.95 40.15
C GLU A 105 15.01 23.23 41.11
N GLN A 106 14.89 21.90 41.22
CA GLN A 106 15.62 21.11 42.22
C GLN A 106 16.59 20.10 41.61
N LEU A 107 16.40 19.73 40.34
CA LEU A 107 17.11 18.61 39.72
C LEU A 107 17.95 19.00 38.49
N VAL A 108 17.85 20.25 38.03
CA VAL A 108 18.72 20.81 36.99
C VAL A 108 20.00 21.32 37.65
N ASP A 109 21.15 20.81 37.23
CA ASP A 109 22.48 21.22 37.70
C ASP A 109 23.32 21.67 36.49
N SER A 110 24.47 22.28 36.70
CA SER A 110 25.36 22.75 35.62
C SER A 110 25.87 21.63 34.68
N ARG A 111 25.55 20.37 34.99
CA ARG A 111 25.90 19.18 34.19
C ARG A 111 24.71 18.55 33.47
N THR A 112 23.47 19.01 33.67
CA THR A 112 22.32 18.51 32.90
C THR A 112 22.39 19.04 31.46
N VAL A 113 22.22 18.13 30.50
CA VAL A 113 22.24 18.44 29.06
C VAL A 113 20.83 18.27 28.54
N GLU A 114 20.25 19.36 28.09
CA GLU A 114 18.84 19.42 27.71
C GLU A 114 18.68 20.00 26.31
N LEU A 115 17.72 19.45 25.57
CA LEU A 115 17.41 19.92 24.23
C LEU A 115 16.77 21.32 24.33
N THR A 116 17.37 22.30 23.66
CA THR A 116 16.88 23.70 23.58
C THR A 116 16.78 24.44 24.92
N ALA A 117 17.55 24.06 25.95
CA ALA A 117 17.70 24.86 27.17
C ALA A 117 18.37 26.20 26.82
N LYS A 118 17.77 27.30 27.28
CA LYS A 118 18.23 28.66 27.06
C LYS A 118 18.41 29.39 28.38
#